data_AF-A0A6M8B5Z4-F1
#
_entry.id   AF-A0A6M8B5Z4-F1
#
_cell.length_a   1.000
_cell.length_b   1.000
_cell.length_c   1.000
_cell.angle_alpha   90.00
_cell.angle_beta   90.00
_cell.angle_gamma   90.00
#
_symmetry.space_group_name_H-M   'P 1'
#
loop_
_entity.id
_entity.type
_entity.pdbx_description
1 polymer ?
#
loop_
_entity_poly.entity_id
_entity_poly.type
_entity_poly.pdbx_seq_one_letter_code
_entity_poly.pdbx_strand_id
1 'polypeptide(L)'
;MKSTLGELEITSKQAEKLKVLPHRQISPHLENCCLPLSATVSYEQAERDLAYLTGIRVPAKTQQRIVHRQTFDLPEVEQPIEELSVDGGKVRVRTPLGH
;
A
#
# COMPACT_ATOMS: atom_id res chain seq x y z
N MET A 1 16.04 9.90 -3.80
CA MET A 1 14.84 9.23 -3.22
C MET A 1 13.66 9.46 -4.15
N LYS A 2 12.87 8.43 -4.48
CA LYS A 2 11.68 8.55 -5.32
C LYS A 2 10.53 9.25 -4.57
N SER A 3 9.91 10.25 -5.18
CA SER A 3 8.78 10.99 -4.62
C SER A 3 7.72 11.30 -5.68
N THR A 4 6.55 11.77 -5.28
CA THR A 4 5.51 12.23 -6.23
C THR A 4 5.93 13.47 -7.04
N LEU A 5 7.01 14.15 -6.64
CA LEU A 5 7.56 15.32 -7.34
C LEU A 5 8.78 14.96 -8.23
N GLY A 6 9.11 13.67 -8.36
CA GLY A 6 10.32 13.21 -9.04
C GLY A 6 11.34 12.57 -8.09
N GLU A 7 12.56 12.39 -8.58
CA GLU A 7 13.68 11.96 -7.73
C GLU A 7 14.26 13.15 -6.96
N LEU A 8 14.19 13.08 -5.63
CA LEU A 8 14.68 14.12 -4.74
C LEU A 8 15.98 13.70 -4.07
N GLU A 9 16.97 14.58 -4.11
CA GLU A 9 18.14 14.51 -3.23
C GLU A 9 17.84 15.28 -1.95
N ILE A 10 17.94 14.60 -0.82
CA ILE A 10 17.73 15.20 0.50
C ILE A 10 18.96 14.97 1.37
N THR A 11 19.35 16.02 2.08
CA THR A 11 20.43 15.93 3.07
C THR A 11 19.94 15.20 4.33
N SER A 12 20.86 14.67 5.13
CA SER A 12 20.52 14.00 6.40
C SER A 12 19.73 14.91 7.34
N LYS A 13 20.06 16.21 7.40
CA LYS A 13 19.32 17.21 8.20
C LYS A 13 17.88 17.39 7.72
N GLN A 14 17.66 17.39 6.39
CA GLN A 14 16.31 17.47 5.83
C GLN A 14 15.53 16.18 6.08
N ALA A 15 16.16 15.02 5.94
CA ALA A 15 15.55 13.72 6.21
C ALA A 15 15.06 13.62 7.67
N GLU A 16 15.88 14.08 8.62
CA GLU A 16 15.51 14.16 10.04
C GLU A 16 14.31 15.10 10.27
N LYS A 17 14.35 16.31 9.70
CA LYS A 17 13.24 17.27 9.79
C LYS A 17 11.92 16.73 9.22
N LEU A 18 12.01 15.96 8.13
CA LEU A 18 10.87 15.33 7.46
C LEU A 18 10.49 13.97 8.07
N LYS A 19 11.20 13.52 9.12
CA LYS A 19 10.99 12.23 9.78
C LYS A 19 11.06 11.04 8.80
N VAL A 20 11.91 11.16 7.78
CA VAL A 20 12.17 10.08 6.83
C VAL A 20 13.12 9.09 7.46
N LEU A 21 12.70 7.82 7.58
CA LEU A 21 13.56 6.78 8.14
C LEU A 21 14.82 6.57 7.28
N PRO A 22 15.96 6.17 7.89
CA PRO A 22 17.17 5.86 7.15
C PRO A 22 16.96 4.77 6.09
N HIS A 23 17.77 4.83 5.01
CA HIS A 23 17.79 3.84 3.92
C HIS A 23 16.47 3.66 3.16
N ARG A 24 15.52 4.59 3.28
CA ARG A 24 14.31 4.59 2.44
C ARG A 24 14.62 5.11 1.03
N GLN A 25 14.26 4.31 0.03
CA GLN A 25 14.36 4.72 -1.37
C GLN A 25 13.10 5.43 -1.89
N ILE A 26 11.97 5.29 -1.19
CA ILE A 26 10.66 5.82 -1.56
C ILE A 26 10.22 6.78 -0.44
N SER A 27 9.75 7.96 -0.82
CA SER A 27 9.23 8.95 0.11
C SER A 27 7.96 8.45 0.81
N PRO A 28 7.71 8.82 2.08
CA PRO A 28 6.50 8.41 2.80
C PRO A 28 5.20 8.75 2.05
N HIS A 29 5.14 9.93 1.43
CA HIS A 29 3.96 10.34 0.65
C HIS A 29 3.72 9.43 -0.56
N LEU A 30 4.76 9.10 -1.32
CA LEU A 30 4.64 8.19 -2.46
C LEU A 30 4.22 6.78 -2.04
N GLU A 31 4.64 6.29 -0.87
CA GLU A 31 4.15 5.02 -0.31
C GLU A 31 2.66 5.10 0.05
N ASN A 32 2.23 6.20 0.67
CA ASN A 32 0.82 6.43 0.99
C ASN A 32 -0.05 6.47 -0.26
N CYS A 33 0.44 6.98 -1.39
CA CYS A 33 -0.29 6.93 -2.66
C CYS A 33 -0.43 5.50 -3.21
N CYS A 34 0.54 4.61 -2.97
CA CYS A 34 0.49 3.21 -3.44
C CYS A 34 -0.64 2.42 -2.78
N LEU A 35 -0.95 2.70 -1.50
CA LEU A 35 -1.95 1.96 -0.72
C LEU A 35 -3.38 2.03 -1.31
N PRO A 36 -3.99 3.22 -1.52
CA PRO A 36 -5.34 3.31 -2.08
C PRO A 36 -5.42 2.85 -3.53
N LEU A 37 -4.38 3.09 -4.34
CA LEU A 37 -4.33 2.55 -5.70
C LEU A 37 -4.35 1.02 -5.69
N SER A 38 -3.53 0.40 -4.84
CA SER A 38 -3.51 -1.06 -4.68
C SER A 38 -4.79 -1.64 -4.06
N ALA A 39 -5.57 -0.83 -3.34
CA ALA A 39 -6.88 -1.24 -2.83
C ALA A 39 -7.98 -1.21 -3.90
N THR A 40 -7.78 -0.44 -4.97
CA THR A 40 -8.80 -0.18 -6.00
C THR A 40 -8.60 -1.06 -7.24
N VAL A 41 -7.35 -1.34 -7.61
CA VAL A 41 -6.99 -2.09 -8.83
C VAL A 41 -5.89 -3.11 -8.55
N SER A 42 -5.57 -3.98 -9.53
CA SER A 42 -4.46 -4.94 -9.37
C SER A 42 -3.12 -4.22 -9.23
N TYR A 43 -2.12 -4.86 -8.61
CA TYR A 43 -0.79 -4.26 -8.43
C TYR A 43 -0.12 -3.86 -9.76
N GLU A 44 -0.36 -4.60 -10.84
CA GLU A 44 0.14 -4.28 -12.18
C GLU A 44 -0.53 -3.02 -12.75
N GLN A 45 -1.83 -2.86 -12.51
CA GLN A 45 -2.55 -1.65 -12.93
C GLN A 45 -2.17 -0.46 -12.06
N ALA A 46 -2.07 -0.64 -10.74
CA ALA A 46 -1.61 0.38 -9.81
C ALA A 46 -0.19 0.90 -10.16
N GLU A 47 0.70 0.04 -10.66
CA GLU A 47 2.01 0.45 -11.18
C GLU A 47 1.88 1.41 -12.38
N ARG A 48 1.01 1.09 -13.34
CA ARG A 48 0.77 1.91 -14.53
C ARG A 48 0.13 3.24 -14.15
N ASP A 49 -0.89 3.20 -13.30
CA ASP A 49 -1.64 4.38 -12.87
C ASP A 49 -0.74 5.33 -12.07
N LEU A 50 0.05 4.80 -11.14
CA LEU A 50 0.99 5.61 -10.36
C LEU A 50 2.05 6.27 -11.26
N ALA A 51 2.60 5.52 -12.22
CA ALA A 51 3.56 6.07 -13.16
C ALA A 51 2.94 7.15 -14.06
N TYR A 52 1.70 6.97 -14.50
CA TYR A 52 0.96 7.97 -15.27
C TYR A 52 0.70 9.25 -14.46
N LEU A 53 0.27 9.11 -13.20
CA LEU A 53 -0.11 10.24 -12.35
C LEU A 53 1.10 11.03 -11.83
N THR A 54 2.22 10.36 -11.57
CA THR A 54 3.37 10.96 -10.85
C THR A 54 4.65 11.03 -11.68
N GLY A 55 4.69 10.37 -12.84
CA GLY A 55 5.92 10.16 -13.61
C GLY A 55 6.91 9.16 -12.96
N ILE A 56 6.61 8.63 -11.76
CA ILE A 56 7.51 7.75 -11.03
C ILE A 56 6.98 6.31 -11.00
N ARG A 57 7.83 5.39 -11.48
CA ARG A 57 7.54 3.96 -11.43
C ARG A 57 7.84 3.35 -10.06
N VAL A 58 6.81 2.78 -9.43
CA VAL A 58 6.91 1.87 -8.29
C VAL A 58 6.39 0.48 -8.71
N PRO A 59 7.28 -0.53 -8.84
CA PRO A 59 6.90 -1.84 -9.37
C PRO A 59 5.79 -2.53 -8.57
N ALA A 60 4.95 -3.33 -9.23
CA ALA A 60 3.85 -4.09 -8.63
C ALA A 60 4.28 -4.90 -7.38
N LYS A 61 5.39 -5.65 -7.46
CA LYS A 61 5.93 -6.38 -6.29
C LYS A 61 6.35 -5.46 -5.13
N THR A 62 6.82 -4.26 -5.43
CA THR A 62 7.14 -3.26 -4.40
C THR A 62 5.88 -2.72 -3.75
N GLN A 63 4.82 -2.45 -4.54
CA GLN A 63 3.52 -2.06 -3.99
C GLN A 63 2.91 -3.14 -3.10
N GLN A 64 2.94 -4.40 -3.55
CA GLN A 64 2.52 -5.55 -2.74
C GLN A 64 3.26 -5.60 -1.39
N ARG A 65 4.57 -5.39 -1.40
CA ARG A 65 5.37 -5.34 -0.17
C ARG A 65 5.04 -4.13 0.71
N ILE A 66 4.70 -2.98 0.13
CA ILE A 66 4.25 -1.80 0.88
C ILE A 66 2.94 -2.10 1.60
N VAL A 67 1.97 -2.69 0.90
CA VAL A 67 0.66 -3.08 1.47
C VAL A 67 0.84 -4.11 2.58
N HIS A 68 1.59 -5.20 2.33
CA HIS A 68 1.76 -6.29 3.30
C HIS A 68 2.58 -5.87 4.55
N ARG A 69 3.28 -4.73 4.52
CA ARG A 69 3.99 -4.19 5.68
C ARG A 69 3.11 -3.31 6.57
N GLN A 70 1.94 -2.89 6.08
CA GLN A 70 1.02 -2.11 6.89
C GLN A 70 0.37 -3.03 7.91
N THR A 71 0.24 -2.52 9.13
CA THR A 71 -0.66 -3.10 10.12
C THR A 71 -1.99 -2.36 9.95
N PHE A 72 -3.04 -3.10 9.62
CA PHE A 72 -4.39 -2.57 9.55
C PHE A 72 -5.10 -3.04 10.81
N ASP A 73 -5.39 -2.12 11.71
CA ASP A 73 -6.14 -2.44 12.91
C ASP A 73 -7.53 -2.91 12.52
N LEU A 74 -7.95 -4.03 13.12
CA LEU A 74 -9.30 -4.51 12.93
C LEU A 74 -10.26 -3.53 13.63
N PRO A 75 -11.41 -3.22 13.03
CA PRO A 75 -12.40 -2.40 13.70
C PRO A 75 -12.85 -3.11 15.00
N GLU A 76 -12.83 -2.38 16.10
CA GLU A 76 -13.44 -2.85 17.35
C GLU A 76 -14.96 -2.83 17.20
N VAL A 77 -15.60 -3.94 17.56
CA VAL A 77 -17.06 -4.05 17.51
C VAL A 77 -17.59 -3.86 18.92
N GLU A 78 -18.27 -2.74 19.17
CA GLU A 78 -18.83 -2.40 20.48
C GLU A 78 -20.10 -3.19 20.83
N GLN A 79 -20.78 -3.78 19.83
CA GLN A 79 -22.08 -4.43 19.97
C GLN A 79 -22.08 -5.85 19.37
N PRO A 80 -22.84 -6.79 19.94
CA PRO A 80 -22.99 -8.12 19.35
C PRO A 80 -23.61 -8.01 17.96
N ILE A 81 -22.96 -8.65 16.97
CA ILE A 81 -23.48 -8.73 15.60
C ILE A 81 -24.56 -9.82 15.59
N GLU A 82 -25.83 -9.43 15.44
CA GLU A 82 -26.95 -10.38 15.35
C GLU A 82 -27.03 -11.05 13.97
N GLU A 83 -26.65 -10.34 12.91
CA GLU A 83 -26.68 -10.83 11.53
C GLU A 83 -25.44 -10.34 10.75
N LEU A 84 -24.83 -11.24 9.97
CA LEU A 84 -23.69 -10.94 9.10
C LEU A 84 -24.03 -11.36 7.67
N SER A 85 -24.07 -10.40 6.74
CA SER A 85 -24.19 -10.66 5.31
C SER A 85 -22.85 -10.44 4.62
N VAL A 86 -22.34 -11.44 3.92
CA VAL A 86 -21.15 -11.31 3.06
C VAL A 86 -21.63 -11.07 1.64
N ASP A 87 -21.45 -9.86 1.13
CA ASP A 87 -21.72 -9.60 -0.29
C ASP A 87 -20.66 -10.31 -1.14
N GLY A 88 -21.14 -11.09 -2.12
CA GLY A 88 -20.43 -12.15 -2.81
C GLY A 88 -19.39 -11.67 -3.81
N GLY A 89 -18.45 -10.83 -3.39
CA GLY A 89 -17.17 -10.73 -4.08
C GLY A 89 -16.58 -12.15 -4.22
N LYS A 90 -15.96 -12.46 -5.35
CA LYS A 90 -15.47 -13.81 -5.68
C LYS A 90 -14.28 -14.20 -4.77
N VAL A 91 -14.57 -14.62 -3.54
CA VAL A 91 -13.56 -15.05 -2.56
C VAL A 91 -13.35 -16.55 -2.70
N ARG A 92 -12.20 -16.96 -3.24
CA ARG A 92 -11.79 -18.37 -3.27
C ARG A 92 -11.00 -18.69 -2.00
N VAL A 93 -11.69 -19.17 -0.97
CA VAL A 93 -11.05 -19.73 0.22
C VAL A 93 -10.43 -21.08 -0.17
N ARG A 94 -9.12 -21.25 -0.01
CA ARG A 94 -8.44 -22.54 -0.20
C ARG A 94 -8.33 -23.22 1.17
N THR A 95 -9.12 -24.26 1.39
CA THR A 95 -8.92 -25.19 2.51
C THR A 95 -7.86 -26.25 2.15
N PRO A 96 -7.18 -26.85 3.15
CA PRO A 96 -6.33 -28.02 2.94
C PRO A 96 -7.11 -29.14 2.23
N LEU A 97 -6.43 -29.91 1.39
CA LEU A 97 -7.02 -31.13 0.81
C LEU A 97 -7.51 -32.02 1.95
N GLY A 98 -8.81 -32.31 1.96
CA GLY A 98 -9.41 -33.19 2.97
C GLY A 98 -8.75 -34.56 2.97
N HIS A 99 -8.53 -35.10 4.16
CA HIS A 99 -8.07 -36.48 4.39
C HIS A 99 -9.14 -37.49 4.00
#